data_AF-N6WA32-F1
#
_entry.id   AF-N6WA32-F1
#
_cell.length_a   1.000
_cell.length_b   1.000
_cell.length_c   1.000
_cell.angle_alpha   90.00
_cell.angle_beta   90.00
_cell.angle_gamma   90.00
#
_symmetry.space_group_name_H-M   'P 1'
#
loop_
_entity.id
_entity.type
_entity.pdbx_description
1 polymer ?
#
loop_
_entity_poly.entity_id
_entity_poly.type
_entity_poly.pdbx_seq_one_letter_code
_entity_poly.pdbx_strand_id
1 'polypeptide(L)'
;MHDQDRLNQVFAYRTFDFRNRFPDPLPSFRAALECLQSEVAYLPDVDAEIVAYLKDGRAIPMPDAFFWQRKPRFASRAEAQEWVLERQTKIEQGGEIGQLVNTNIADPRDTLEKQIEDALNSTATQVIPSALNDETCRAAERWLRAAIDALPPVDLCR
;
A
#
# COMPACT_ATOMS: atom_id res chain seq x y z
N MET A 1 5.60 -1.54 39.20
CA MET A 1 4.64 -0.86 38.30
C MET A 1 4.51 -1.78 37.10
N HIS A 2 3.34 -2.39 36.89
CA HIS A 2 3.17 -3.39 35.82
C HIS A 2 3.36 -2.67 34.48
N ASP A 3 4.46 -2.98 33.79
CA ASP A 3 4.75 -2.55 32.44
C ASP A 3 3.85 -3.35 31.50
N GLN A 4 2.54 -3.09 31.59
CA GLN A 4 1.55 -3.82 30.85
C GLN A 4 1.67 -3.39 29.39
N ASP A 5 2.16 -4.31 28.56
CA ASP A 5 2.40 -4.04 27.14
C ASP A 5 1.17 -3.34 26.55
N ARG A 6 1.36 -2.11 26.04
CA ARG A 6 0.29 -1.26 25.51
C ARG A 6 -0.48 -1.95 24.39
N LEU A 7 0.14 -2.87 23.67
CA LEU A 7 -0.53 -3.67 22.66
C LEU A 7 -1.66 -4.54 23.22
N ASN A 8 -1.67 -4.85 24.52
CA ASN A 8 -2.79 -5.53 25.17
C ASN A 8 -4.10 -4.70 25.14
N GLN A 9 -4.03 -3.40 24.82
CA GLN A 9 -5.23 -2.57 24.60
C GLN A 9 -5.83 -2.79 23.21
N VAL A 10 -5.08 -3.35 22.26
CA VAL A 10 -5.61 -3.69 20.93
C VAL A 10 -6.55 -4.88 21.08
N PHE A 11 -7.78 -4.71 20.59
CA PHE A 11 -8.81 -5.73 20.54
C PHE A 11 -8.74 -6.51 19.23
N ALA A 12 -8.62 -5.81 18.10
CA ALA A 12 -8.66 -6.39 16.77
C ALA A 12 -7.98 -5.47 15.75
N TYR A 13 -7.65 -6.05 14.59
CA TYR A 13 -7.31 -5.31 13.39
C TYR A 13 -8.39 -5.51 12.33
N ARG A 14 -8.50 -4.56 11.42
CA ARG A 14 -9.27 -4.71 10.18
C ARG A 14 -8.45 -4.21 9.01
N THR A 15 -8.56 -4.90 7.89
CA THR A 15 -7.96 -4.50 6.62
C THR A 15 -9.06 -4.17 5.63
N PHE A 16 -8.84 -3.12 4.87
CA PHE A 16 -9.71 -2.68 3.78
C PHE A 16 -8.90 -2.73 2.49
N ASP A 17 -9.44 -3.41 1.47
CA ASP A 17 -9.11 -3.14 0.07
C ASP A 17 -10.28 -2.38 -0.57
N PHE A 18 -10.16 -2.03 -1.85
CA PHE A 18 -11.21 -1.32 -2.60
C PHE A 18 -12.57 -2.02 -2.54
N ARG A 19 -12.60 -3.34 -2.31
CA ARG A 19 -13.85 -4.13 -2.26
C ARG A 19 -14.31 -4.44 -0.84
N ASN A 20 -13.52 -4.10 0.18
CA ASN A 20 -13.76 -4.37 1.59
C ASN A 20 -14.23 -5.82 1.86
N ARG A 21 -13.45 -6.81 1.38
CA ARG A 21 -13.85 -8.25 1.45
C ARG A 21 -13.06 -9.10 2.44
N PHE A 22 -12.08 -8.52 3.14
CA PHE A 22 -11.26 -9.31 4.05
C PHE A 22 -12.05 -9.77 5.29
N PRO A 23 -11.64 -10.89 5.91
CA PRO A 23 -12.21 -11.32 7.19
C PRO A 23 -12.06 -10.24 8.28
N ASP A 24 -13.06 -10.15 9.16
CA ASP A 24 -13.09 -9.23 10.31
C ASP A 24 -13.69 -9.98 11.51
N PRO A 25 -13.04 -9.98 12.71
CA PRO A 25 -11.79 -9.30 13.06
C PRO A 25 -10.51 -10.09 12.76
N LEU A 26 -9.42 -9.36 12.50
CA LEU A 26 -8.08 -9.92 12.33
C LEU A 26 -7.30 -9.86 13.65
N PRO A 27 -6.55 -10.91 14.01
CA PRO A 27 -5.94 -11.01 15.34
C PRO A 27 -4.64 -10.22 15.49
N SER A 28 -4.01 -9.78 14.39
CA SER A 28 -2.72 -9.10 14.42
C SER A 28 -2.51 -8.20 13.20
N PHE A 29 -1.59 -7.25 13.34
CA PHE A 29 -1.11 -6.44 12.20
C PHE A 29 -0.55 -7.31 11.08
N ARG A 30 0.13 -8.42 11.42
CA ARG A 30 0.63 -9.39 10.42
C ARG A 30 -0.50 -9.97 9.58
N ALA A 31 -1.55 -10.48 10.23
CA ALA A 31 -2.70 -11.04 9.51
C ALA A 31 -3.36 -9.99 8.61
N ALA A 32 -3.42 -8.74 9.09
CA ALA A 32 -3.91 -7.61 8.31
C ALA A 32 -3.06 -7.27 7.09
N LEU A 33 -1.74 -7.30 7.22
CA LEU A 33 -0.79 -7.10 6.13
C LEU A 33 -0.84 -8.26 5.11
N GLU A 34 -0.93 -9.50 5.59
CA GLU A 34 -1.02 -10.69 4.74
C GLU A 34 -2.31 -10.71 3.92
N CYS A 35 -3.40 -10.11 4.41
CA CYS A 35 -4.60 -9.85 3.61
C CYS A 35 -4.29 -8.96 2.39
N LEU A 36 -3.59 -7.83 2.58
CA LEU A 36 -3.19 -6.94 1.46
C LEU A 36 -2.22 -7.60 0.49
N GLN A 37 -1.40 -8.55 0.96
CA GLN A 37 -0.45 -9.30 0.14
C GLN A 37 -1.07 -10.49 -0.59
N SER A 38 -2.34 -10.79 -0.34
CA SER A 38 -3.01 -11.95 -0.93
C SER A 38 -3.46 -11.70 -2.36
N GLU A 39 -3.52 -12.77 -3.16
CA GLU A 39 -4.01 -12.74 -4.55
C GLU A 39 -5.48 -12.28 -4.69
N VAL A 40 -6.24 -12.30 -3.60
CA VAL A 40 -7.64 -11.85 -3.60
C VAL A 40 -7.80 -10.35 -3.32
N ALA A 41 -6.73 -9.68 -2.91
CA ALA A 41 -6.71 -8.24 -2.69
C ALA A 41 -6.93 -7.49 -4.01
N TYR A 42 -7.85 -6.54 -4.01
CA TYR A 42 -8.10 -5.70 -5.18
C TYR A 42 -7.72 -4.25 -4.91
N LEU A 43 -6.60 -3.82 -5.49
CA LEU A 43 -5.92 -2.56 -5.18
C LEU A 43 -5.65 -1.73 -6.46
N PRO A 44 -6.69 -1.26 -7.16
CA PRO A 44 -6.52 -0.56 -8.44
C PRO A 44 -5.78 0.79 -8.32
N ASP A 45 -5.92 1.52 -7.20
CA ASP A 45 -5.41 2.89 -7.03
C ASP A 45 -4.74 3.16 -5.67
N VAL A 46 -4.12 2.15 -5.04
CA VAL A 46 -3.50 2.30 -3.70
C VAL A 46 -4.56 2.57 -2.60
N ASP A 47 -5.78 2.09 -2.80
CA ASP A 47 -6.84 2.15 -1.78
C ASP A 47 -6.74 0.93 -0.87
N ALA A 48 -5.92 1.06 0.18
CA ALA A 48 -5.88 0.13 1.29
C ALA A 48 -5.76 0.84 2.62
N GLU A 49 -6.39 0.27 3.65
CA GLU A 49 -6.26 0.74 5.02
C GLU A 49 -6.10 -0.46 5.96
N ILE A 50 -5.26 -0.30 6.98
CA ILE A 50 -5.23 -1.20 8.14
C ILE A 50 -5.58 -0.37 9.36
N VAL A 51 -6.55 -0.81 10.14
CA VAL A 51 -7.01 -0.12 11.35
C VAL A 51 -6.84 -1.03 12.56
N ALA A 52 -6.26 -0.51 13.64
CA ALA A 52 -6.23 -1.16 14.95
C ALA A 52 -7.38 -0.63 15.82
N TYR A 53 -8.26 -1.53 16.27
CA TYR A 53 -9.34 -1.22 17.21
C TYR A 53 -8.87 -1.50 18.64
N LEU A 54 -9.08 -0.53 19.53
CA LEU A 54 -8.76 -0.63 20.94
C LEU A 54 -9.96 -1.11 21.75
N LYS A 55 -9.70 -1.74 22.90
CA LYS A 55 -10.72 -2.26 23.84
C LYS A 55 -11.63 -1.18 24.42
N ASP A 56 -11.21 0.09 24.39
CA ASP A 56 -11.99 1.24 24.84
C ASP A 56 -12.87 1.86 23.74
N GLY A 57 -12.96 1.20 22.57
CA GLY A 57 -13.80 1.61 21.45
C GLY A 57 -13.14 2.59 20.49
N ARG A 58 -11.90 3.04 20.75
CA ARG A 58 -11.15 3.89 19.82
C ARG A 58 -10.54 3.08 18.67
N ALA A 59 -10.27 3.76 17.57
CA ALA A 59 -9.61 3.20 16.39
C ALA A 59 -8.36 4.02 16.05
N ILE A 60 -7.27 3.35 15.71
CA ILE A 60 -6.03 3.95 15.23
C ILE A 60 -5.77 3.44 13.81
N PRO A 61 -5.86 4.29 12.78
CA PRO A 61 -5.38 3.96 11.44
C PRO A 61 -3.87 3.74 11.45
N MET A 62 -3.43 2.62 10.88
CA MET A 62 -2.01 2.33 10.72
C MET A 62 -1.45 3.15 9.55
N PRO A 63 -0.25 3.76 9.69
CA PRO A 63 0.39 4.47 8.61
C PRO A 63 0.59 3.61 7.37
N ASP A 64 0.25 4.19 6.24
CA ASP A 64 0.32 3.60 4.90
C ASP A 64 1.74 3.13 4.54
N ALA A 65 2.76 3.84 5.02
CA ALA A 65 4.18 3.49 4.90
C ALA A 65 4.56 2.12 5.51
N PHE A 66 3.71 1.52 6.35
CA PHE A 66 3.94 0.15 6.84
C PHE A 66 3.50 -0.92 5.84
N PHE A 67 2.67 -0.60 4.86
CA PHE A 67 2.17 -1.61 3.91
C PHE A 67 2.38 -1.21 2.45
N TRP A 68 2.69 0.05 2.16
CA TRP A 68 3.04 0.54 0.84
C TRP A 68 4.53 0.87 0.70
N GLN A 69 5.06 0.59 -0.47
CA GLN A 69 6.38 1.04 -0.92
C GLN A 69 6.28 1.63 -2.32
N ARG A 70 7.09 2.65 -2.58
CA ARG A 70 7.26 3.23 -3.92
C ARG A 70 8.48 2.59 -4.58
N LYS A 71 8.29 1.99 -5.75
CA LYS A 71 9.36 1.36 -6.54
C LYS A 71 9.38 1.90 -7.96
N PRO A 72 10.55 1.91 -8.63
CA PRO A 72 10.62 2.11 -10.07
C PRO A 72 9.67 1.13 -10.78
N ARG A 73 8.94 1.60 -11.79
CA ARG A 73 8.05 0.72 -12.58
C ARG A 73 8.83 -0.30 -13.40
N PHE A 74 10.00 0.10 -13.86
CA PHE A 74 10.88 -0.70 -14.70
C PHE A 74 12.20 -0.91 -13.97
N ALA A 75 12.71 -2.13 -13.99
CA ALA A 75 13.98 -2.50 -13.37
C ALA A 75 15.17 -2.02 -14.20
N SER A 76 14.97 -1.73 -15.48
CA SER A 76 16.04 -1.30 -16.38
C SER A 76 15.54 -0.40 -17.50
N ARG A 77 16.49 0.30 -18.12
CA ARG A 77 16.25 1.05 -19.36
C ARG A 77 15.76 0.15 -20.51
N ALA A 78 16.25 -1.09 -20.60
CA ALA A 78 15.84 -2.02 -21.65
C ALA A 78 14.35 -2.37 -21.52
N GLU A 79 13.90 -2.63 -20.29
CA GLU A 79 12.50 -2.92 -19.99
C GLU A 79 11.59 -1.70 -20.22
N ALA A 80 12.03 -0.50 -19.80
CA ALA A 80 11.32 0.74 -20.09
C ALA A 80 11.20 0.99 -21.61
N GLN A 81 12.27 0.72 -22.37
CA GLN A 81 12.27 0.84 -23.82
C GLN A 81 11.33 -0.16 -24.50
N GLU A 82 11.37 -1.43 -24.10
CA GLU A 82 10.45 -2.45 -24.60
C GLU A 82 8.99 -2.04 -24.39
N TRP A 83 8.66 -1.56 -23.18
CA TRP A 83 7.34 -1.05 -22.85
C TRP A 83 6.91 0.13 -23.74
N VAL A 84 7.79 1.11 -23.98
CA VAL A 84 7.48 2.26 -24.86
C VAL A 84 7.21 1.80 -26.30
N LEU A 85 8.03 0.89 -26.83
CA LEU A 85 7.91 0.38 -28.20
C LEU A 85 6.66 -0.47 -28.40
N GLU A 86 6.33 -1.34 -27.44
CA GLU A 86 5.08 -2.10 -27.46
C GLU A 86 3.86 -1.18 -27.46
N ARG A 87 3.90 -0.12 -26.65
CA ARG A 87 2.83 0.88 -26.59
C ARG A 87 2.67 1.60 -27.93
N GLN A 88 3.75 2.05 -28.54
CA GLN A 88 3.72 2.71 -29.86
C GLN A 88 3.12 1.80 -30.92
N THR A 89 3.54 0.53 -30.96
CA THR A 89 2.98 -0.47 -31.88
C THR A 89 1.46 -0.64 -31.71
N LYS A 90 0.96 -0.65 -30.47
CA LYS A 90 -0.50 -0.74 -30.18
C LYS A 90 -1.27 0.52 -30.63
N ILE A 91 -0.66 1.69 -30.52
CA ILE A 91 -1.24 2.96 -30.99
C ILE A 91 -1.33 2.97 -32.52
N GLU A 92 -0.27 2.53 -33.21
CA GLU A 92 -0.21 2.45 -34.68
C GLU A 92 -1.22 1.44 -35.24
N GLN A 93 -1.49 0.34 -34.51
CA GLN A 93 -2.48 -0.67 -34.88
C GLN A 93 -3.94 -0.25 -34.66
N GLY A 94 -4.20 1.02 -34.31
CA GLY A 94 -5.56 1.57 -34.19
C GLY A 94 -6.29 1.21 -32.89
N GLY A 95 -5.56 0.82 -31.84
CA GLY A 95 -6.14 0.62 -30.52
C GLY A 95 -6.51 1.95 -29.87
N GLU A 96 -7.73 2.46 -30.11
CA GLU A 96 -8.24 3.72 -29.50
C GLU A 96 -8.16 3.71 -27.97
N ILE A 97 -8.30 2.55 -27.33
CA ILE A 97 -8.15 2.37 -25.88
C ILE A 97 -6.67 2.44 -25.46
N GLY A 98 -5.74 1.97 -26.31
CA GLY A 98 -4.30 1.95 -26.04
C GLY A 98 -3.66 3.34 -25.92
N GLN A 99 -4.29 4.38 -26.47
CA GLN A 99 -3.86 5.77 -26.34
C GLN A 99 -4.15 6.38 -24.95
N LEU A 100 -5.14 5.85 -24.21
CA LEU A 100 -5.57 6.39 -22.92
C LEU A 100 -4.91 5.70 -21.73
N VAL A 101 -4.50 4.43 -21.87
CA VAL A 101 -3.85 3.68 -20.79
C VAL A 101 -2.40 4.16 -20.63
N ASN A 102 -2.01 4.52 -19.41
CA ASN A 102 -0.64 4.85 -19.01
C ASN A 102 -0.02 6.12 -19.62
N THR A 103 -0.83 7.08 -20.08
CA THR A 103 -0.35 8.43 -20.45
C THR A 103 0.25 9.18 -19.27
N ASN A 104 -0.10 8.78 -18.04
CA ASN A 104 0.50 9.25 -16.80
C ASN A 104 1.95 8.76 -16.58
N ILE A 105 2.46 7.82 -17.38
CA ILE A 105 3.84 7.30 -17.28
C ILE A 105 4.80 8.06 -18.21
N ALA A 106 4.41 8.29 -19.46
CA ALA A 106 5.21 9.02 -20.45
C ALA A 106 4.30 9.60 -21.55
N ASP A 107 4.55 10.82 -22.02
CA ASP A 107 3.74 11.45 -23.07
C ASP A 107 4.04 10.82 -24.44
N PRO A 108 3.05 10.24 -25.15
CA PRO A 108 3.30 9.61 -26.46
C PRO A 108 3.72 10.59 -27.56
N ARG A 109 3.58 11.91 -27.35
CA ARG A 109 3.95 12.96 -28.31
C ARG A 109 5.42 13.38 -28.19
N ASP A 110 6.09 13.00 -27.11
CA ASP A 110 7.49 13.30 -26.90
C ASP A 110 8.41 12.44 -27.78
N THR A 111 9.72 12.77 -27.82
CA THR A 111 10.70 11.92 -28.49
C THR A 111 10.80 10.55 -27.82
N LEU A 112 11.17 9.51 -28.58
CA LEU A 112 11.36 8.16 -28.02
C LEU A 112 12.29 8.16 -26.81
N GLU A 113 13.40 8.89 -26.89
CA GLU A 113 14.38 8.99 -25.80
C GLU A 113 13.76 9.58 -24.53
N LYS A 114 12.99 10.67 -24.66
CA LYS A 114 12.31 11.29 -23.53
C LYS A 114 11.24 10.36 -22.94
N GLN A 115 10.49 9.65 -23.78
CA GLN A 115 9.52 8.65 -23.32
C GLN A 115 10.18 7.54 -22.49
N ILE A 116 11.36 7.07 -22.91
CA ILE A 116 12.14 6.05 -22.19
C ILE A 116 12.64 6.61 -20.85
N GLU A 117 13.13 7.85 -20.82
CA GLU A 117 13.59 8.51 -19.60
C GLU A 117 12.45 8.73 -18.60
N ASP A 118 11.31 9.24 -19.05
CA ASP A 118 10.12 9.43 -18.22
C ASP A 118 9.61 8.09 -17.67
N ALA A 119 9.55 7.06 -18.52
CA ALA A 119 9.21 5.71 -18.09
C ALA A 119 10.19 5.19 -17.02
N LEU A 120 11.50 5.33 -17.24
CA LEU A 120 12.53 4.87 -16.30
C LEU A 120 12.45 5.59 -14.94
N ASN A 121 12.10 6.87 -14.94
CA ASN A 121 11.91 7.68 -13.73
C ASN A 121 10.54 7.48 -13.08
N SER A 122 9.62 6.80 -13.76
CA SER A 122 8.29 6.54 -13.23
C SER A 122 8.33 5.49 -12.13
N THR A 123 7.41 5.64 -11.18
CA THR A 123 7.29 4.74 -10.03
C THR A 123 5.88 4.20 -9.89
N ALA A 124 5.77 2.97 -9.39
CA ALA A 124 4.53 2.39 -8.89
C ALA A 124 4.57 2.28 -7.38
N THR A 125 3.41 2.51 -6.76
CA THR A 125 3.19 2.11 -5.38
C THR A 125 2.72 0.65 -5.38
N GLN A 126 3.34 -0.17 -4.53
CA GLN A 126 3.06 -1.60 -4.43
C GLN A 126 3.04 -1.99 -2.97
N VAL A 127 2.29 -3.04 -2.62
CA VAL A 127 2.33 -3.59 -1.27
C VAL A 127 3.75 -4.09 -0.99
N ILE A 128 4.23 -3.91 0.24
CA ILE A 128 5.54 -4.45 0.62
C ILE A 128 5.57 -5.98 0.44
N PRO A 129 6.71 -6.56 0.03
CA PRO A 129 6.83 -8.01 -0.11
C PRO A 129 6.76 -8.69 1.26
N SER A 130 6.24 -9.93 1.28
CA SER A 130 6.12 -10.74 2.51
C SER A 130 7.46 -10.95 3.23
N ALA A 131 8.58 -10.91 2.49
CA ALA A 131 9.93 -10.96 3.06
C ALA A 131 10.24 -9.83 4.06
N LEU A 132 9.52 -8.70 4.00
CA LEU A 132 9.68 -7.57 4.94
C LEU A 132 8.71 -7.63 6.12
N ASN A 133 7.84 -8.65 6.22
CA ASN A 133 6.79 -8.70 7.25
C ASN A 133 7.35 -8.66 8.66
N ASP A 134 8.43 -9.37 8.94
CA ASP A 134 9.04 -9.42 10.28
C ASP A 134 9.53 -8.06 10.76
N GLU A 135 10.28 -7.37 9.91
CA GLU A 135 10.80 -6.03 10.21
C GLU A 135 9.67 -5.02 10.34
N THR A 136 8.73 -5.06 9.39
CA THR A 136 7.58 -4.17 9.35
C THR A 136 6.70 -4.35 10.58
N CYS A 137 6.38 -5.59 10.97
CA CYS A 137 5.56 -5.86 12.16
C CYS A 137 6.23 -5.28 13.42
N ARG A 138 7.54 -5.46 13.59
CA ARG A 138 8.27 -4.87 14.72
C ARG A 138 8.22 -3.34 14.70
N ALA A 139 8.32 -2.71 13.53
CA ALA A 139 8.24 -1.26 13.39
C ALA A 139 6.83 -0.74 13.68
N ALA A 140 5.81 -1.38 13.11
CA ALA A 140 4.39 -1.06 13.30
C ALA A 140 3.99 -1.19 14.77
N GLU A 141 4.42 -2.25 15.45
CA GLU A 141 4.17 -2.44 16.88
C GLU A 141 4.82 -1.36 17.75
N ARG A 142 6.08 -0.97 17.46
CA ARG A 142 6.74 0.13 18.19
C ARG A 142 5.99 1.44 17.99
N TRP A 143 5.59 1.73 16.76
CA TRP A 143 4.81 2.91 16.43
C TRP A 143 3.44 2.90 17.12
N LEU A 144 2.74 1.77 17.11
CA LEU A 144 1.40 1.65 17.70
C LEU A 144 1.44 1.81 19.23
N ARG A 145 2.48 1.31 19.91
CA ARG A 145 2.68 1.57 21.34
C ARG A 145 2.75 3.07 21.62
N ALA A 146 3.58 3.80 20.87
CA ALA A 146 3.70 5.24 21.00
C ALA A 146 2.40 5.98 20.65
N ALA A 147 1.68 5.52 19.62
CA ALA A 147 0.38 6.08 19.25
C ALA A 147 -0.66 5.92 20.36
N ILE A 148 -0.71 4.74 21.01
CA ILE A 148 -1.60 4.48 22.15
C ILE A 148 -1.23 5.36 23.36
N ASP A 149 0.06 5.52 23.66
CA ASP A 149 0.52 6.39 24.76
C ASP A 149 0.21 7.87 24.52
N ALA A 150 0.17 8.31 23.26
CA ALA A 150 -0.15 9.67 22.88
C ALA A 150 -1.66 9.98 22.88
N LEU A 151 -2.52 8.97 23.04
CA LEU A 151 -3.97 9.21 23.07
C LEU A 151 -4.37 9.93 24.37
N PRO A 152 -5.33 10.87 24.29
CA PRO A 152 -5.87 11.49 25.49
C PRO A 152 -6.55 10.44 26.39
N PRO A 153 -6.65 10.69 27.71
CA PRO A 153 -7.46 9.85 28.59
C PRO A 153 -8.88 9.72 28.06
N VAL A 154 -9.48 8.53 28.21
CA VAL A 154 -10.90 8.34 27.88
C VAL A 154 -11.72 9.02 28.98
N ASP A 155 -12.42 10.10 28.64
CA ASP A 155 -13.40 10.71 29.54
C ASP A 155 -14.60 9.76 29.68
N LEU A 156 -14.55 8.89 30.68
CA LEU A 156 -15.68 8.07 31.12
C LEU A 156 -16.64 8.96 31.93
N CYS A 157 -17.25 9.94 31.27
CA CYS A 157 -18.33 10.74 31.81
C CYS A 157 -19.48 10.81 30.80
N ARG A 158 -20.25 9.72 30.72
CA ARG A 158 -21.66 9.71 30.35
C ARG A 158 -22.39 8.61 31.11
#